data_AF-A0A3D4XQH8-F1
#
_entry.id   AF-A0A3D4XQH8-F1
#
_cell.length_a   1.000
_cell.length_b   1.000
_cell.length_c   1.000
_cell.angle_alpha   90.00
_cell.angle_beta   90.00
_cell.angle_gamma   90.00
#
_symmetry.space_group_name_H-M   'P 1'
#
loop_
_entity.id
_entity.type
_entity.pdbx_description
1 polymer ?
#
loop_
_entity_poly.entity_id
_entity_poly.type
_entity_poly.pdbx_seq_one_letter_code
_entity_poly.pdbx_strand_id
1 'polypeptide(L)'
;MLKNWLLSIVDTIQSLKTANLKWNNENQEHQAALKQSRVLAERALVAELKKRSRQLKHELTLLQTQHSAELLMFKTKCKQDVKDYKQYLESLDQLKDSIQSSYTHLPEAVAFTIHHHAKYLLNEMWETTEFEEKMRREIQLIRFMSTVHEDARLYLEGKNKEVLPERTLKFIEKS
;
A
#
# COMPACT_ATOMS: atom_id res chain seq x y z
N MET A 1 -90.89 -38.31 -17.37
CA MET A 1 -90.17 -37.01 -17.30
C MET A 1 -88.89 -37.07 -16.46
N LEU A 2 -88.86 -37.73 -15.30
CA LEU A 2 -87.65 -37.88 -14.45
C LEU A 2 -86.44 -38.55 -15.13
N LYS A 3 -86.66 -39.58 -15.98
CA LYS A 3 -85.58 -40.27 -16.71
C LYS A 3 -84.80 -39.34 -17.66
N ASN A 4 -85.49 -38.45 -18.37
CA ASN A 4 -84.84 -37.56 -19.34
C ASN A 4 -84.03 -36.45 -18.66
N TRP A 5 -84.45 -36.02 -17.46
CA TRP A 5 -83.70 -35.05 -16.66
C TRP A 5 -82.43 -35.65 -16.05
N LEU A 6 -82.52 -36.88 -15.53
CA LEU A 6 -81.34 -37.61 -15.03
C LEU A 6 -80.33 -37.89 -16.15
N LEU A 7 -80.79 -38.26 -17.35
CA LEU A 7 -79.93 -38.46 -18.52
C LEU A 7 -79.20 -37.16 -18.92
N SER A 8 -79.90 -36.03 -18.94
CA SER A 8 -79.30 -34.72 -19.25
C SER A 8 -78.21 -34.29 -18.25
N ILE A 9 -78.38 -34.62 -16.96
CA ILE A 9 -77.35 -34.35 -15.94
C ILE A 9 -76.13 -35.25 -16.15
N VAL A 10 -76.33 -36.53 -16.48
CA VAL A 10 -75.23 -37.45 -16.77
C VAL A 10 -74.46 -36.98 -18.02
N ASP A 11 -75.16 -36.55 -19.07
CA ASP A 11 -74.55 -36.06 -20.31
C ASP A 11 -73.75 -34.77 -20.09
N THR A 12 -74.24 -33.86 -19.25
CA THR A 12 -73.51 -32.62 -18.90
C THR A 12 -72.29 -32.89 -18.03
N ILE A 13 -72.38 -33.82 -17.07
CA ILE A 13 -71.23 -34.25 -16.27
C ILE A 13 -70.19 -34.93 -17.18
N GLN A 14 -70.64 -35.77 -18.11
CA GLN A 14 -69.77 -36.48 -19.03
C GLN A 14 -69.12 -35.53 -20.04
N SER A 15 -69.83 -34.51 -20.53
CA SER A 15 -69.25 -33.50 -21.42
C SER A 15 -68.24 -32.60 -20.70
N LEU A 16 -68.52 -32.19 -19.46
CA LEU A 16 -67.57 -31.44 -18.63
C LEU A 16 -66.32 -32.27 -18.32
N LYS A 17 -66.49 -33.55 -17.97
CA LYS A 17 -65.38 -34.47 -17.74
C LYS A 17 -64.52 -34.64 -19.01
N THR A 18 -65.16 -34.77 -20.16
CA THR A 18 -64.47 -34.94 -21.45
C THR A 18 -63.75 -33.66 -21.87
N ALA A 19 -64.36 -32.49 -21.68
CA ALA A 19 -63.74 -31.19 -21.95
C ALA A 19 -62.54 -30.94 -21.01
N ASN A 20 -62.66 -31.28 -19.74
CA ASN A 20 -61.56 -31.16 -18.78
C ASN A 20 -60.41 -32.13 -19.11
N LEU A 21 -60.72 -33.37 -19.49
CA LEU A 21 -59.70 -34.33 -19.94
C LEU A 21 -59.00 -33.86 -21.21
N LYS A 22 -59.76 -33.31 -22.17
CA LYS A 22 -59.21 -32.75 -23.41
C LYS A 22 -58.29 -31.56 -23.12
N TRP A 23 -58.74 -30.61 -22.29
CA TRP A 23 -57.92 -29.47 -21.88
C TRP A 23 -56.66 -29.89 -21.13
N ASN A 24 -56.76 -30.85 -20.21
CA ASN A 24 -55.61 -31.35 -19.47
C ASN A 24 -54.61 -32.05 -20.39
N ASN A 25 -55.08 -32.84 -21.36
CA ASN A 25 -54.23 -33.52 -22.33
C ASN A 25 -53.52 -32.53 -23.26
N GLU A 26 -54.24 -31.50 -23.74
CA GLU A 26 -53.68 -30.44 -24.59
C GLU A 26 -52.67 -29.56 -23.84
N ASN A 27 -52.86 -29.33 -22.54
CA ASN A 27 -52.00 -28.45 -21.74
C ASN A 27 -50.86 -29.19 -21.01
N GLN A 28 -50.88 -30.52 -20.96
CA GLN A 28 -49.88 -31.33 -20.25
C GLN A 28 -48.46 -31.12 -20.81
N GLU A 29 -48.32 -31.10 -22.14
CA GLU A 29 -47.03 -30.87 -22.79
C GLU A 29 -46.50 -29.46 -22.52
N HIS A 30 -47.37 -28.44 -22.59
CA HIS A 30 -47.00 -27.06 -22.29
C HIS A 30 -46.55 -26.90 -20.83
N GLN A 31 -47.25 -27.51 -19.87
CA GLN A 31 -46.85 -27.49 -18.47
C GLN A 31 -45.53 -28.24 -18.22
N ALA A 32 -45.32 -29.37 -18.88
CA ALA A 32 -44.06 -30.11 -18.80
C ALA A 32 -42.88 -29.30 -19.37
N ALA A 33 -43.08 -28.66 -20.53
CA ALA A 33 -42.11 -27.79 -21.17
C ALA A 33 -41.74 -26.58 -20.30
N LEU A 34 -42.73 -25.92 -19.67
CA LEU A 34 -42.50 -24.81 -18.74
C LEU A 34 -41.74 -25.24 -17.48
N LYS A 35 -42.05 -26.42 -16.92
CA LYS A 35 -41.30 -26.96 -15.77
C LYS A 35 -39.86 -27.26 -16.16
N GLN A 36 -39.64 -27.86 -17.32
CA GLN A 36 -38.31 -28.18 -17.81
C GLN A 36 -37.49 -26.91 -18.09
N SER A 37 -38.07 -25.91 -18.76
CA SER A 37 -37.38 -24.65 -19.04
C SER A 37 -37.00 -23.92 -17.76
N ARG A 38 -37.89 -23.91 -16.75
CA ARG A 38 -37.60 -23.36 -15.43
C ARG A 38 -36.43 -24.08 -14.75
N VAL A 39 -36.43 -25.41 -14.71
CA VAL A 39 -35.33 -26.19 -14.11
C VAL A 39 -34.01 -25.94 -14.84
N LEU A 40 -34.03 -25.82 -16.16
CA LEU A 40 -32.83 -25.50 -16.95
C LEU A 40 -32.33 -24.09 -16.66
N ALA A 41 -33.22 -23.10 -16.57
CA ALA A 41 -32.88 -21.72 -16.22
C ALA A 41 -32.30 -21.62 -14.80
N GLU A 42 -32.91 -22.30 -13.83
CA GLU A 42 -32.43 -22.37 -12.45
C GLU A 42 -31.03 -23.02 -12.39
N ARG A 43 -30.82 -24.12 -13.13
CA ARG A 43 -29.49 -24.77 -13.21
C ARG A 43 -28.44 -23.87 -13.86
N ALA A 44 -28.80 -23.17 -14.94
CA ALA A 44 -27.92 -22.24 -15.62
C ALA A 44 -27.52 -21.09 -14.68
N LEU A 45 -28.48 -20.52 -13.94
CA LEU A 45 -28.23 -19.47 -12.97
C LEU A 45 -27.30 -19.95 -11.85
N VAL A 46 -27.54 -21.15 -11.29
CA VAL A 46 -26.66 -21.73 -10.26
C VAL A 46 -25.24 -21.95 -10.79
N ALA A 47 -25.09 -22.40 -12.04
CA ALA A 47 -23.78 -22.57 -12.66
C ALA A 47 -23.06 -21.21 -12.83
N GLU A 48 -23.78 -20.18 -13.27
CA GLU A 48 -23.22 -18.84 -13.41
C GLU A 48 -22.81 -18.23 -12.06
N LEU A 49 -23.67 -18.34 -11.04
CA LEU A 49 -23.36 -17.88 -9.69
C LEU A 49 -22.13 -18.58 -9.12
N LYS A 50 -22.00 -19.91 -9.32
CA LYS A 50 -20.81 -20.66 -8.92
C LYS A 50 -19.56 -20.19 -9.65
N LYS A 51 -19.66 -19.92 -10.96
CA LYS A 51 -18.54 -19.40 -11.76
C LYS A 51 -18.11 -18.02 -11.25
N ARG A 52 -19.04 -17.09 -11.10
CA ARG A 52 -18.76 -15.73 -10.60
C ARG A 52 -18.21 -15.75 -9.19
N SER A 53 -18.77 -16.56 -8.30
CA SER A 53 -18.27 -16.71 -6.93
C SER A 53 -16.82 -17.19 -6.90
N ARG A 54 -16.45 -18.16 -7.76
CA ARG A 54 -15.06 -18.62 -7.87
C ARG A 54 -14.14 -17.54 -8.44
N GLN A 55 -14.58 -16.81 -9.46
CA GLN A 55 -13.82 -15.70 -10.04
C GLN A 55 -13.55 -14.61 -9.01
N LEU A 56 -14.59 -14.13 -8.32
CA LEU A 56 -14.47 -13.13 -7.26
C LEU A 56 -13.59 -13.62 -6.11
N LYS A 57 -13.71 -14.88 -5.69
CA LYS A 57 -12.85 -15.44 -4.64
C LYS A 57 -11.38 -15.44 -5.07
N HIS A 58 -11.11 -15.77 -6.33
CA HIS A 58 -9.75 -15.75 -6.88
C HIS A 58 -9.21 -14.33 -6.94
N GLU A 59 -9.97 -13.38 -7.49
CA GLU A 59 -9.61 -11.96 -7.56
C GLU A 59 -9.34 -11.38 -6.17
N LEU A 60 -10.20 -11.67 -5.18
CA LEU A 60 -9.99 -11.26 -3.79
C LEU A 60 -8.69 -11.84 -3.23
N THR A 61 -8.37 -13.10 -3.52
CA THR A 61 -7.13 -13.73 -3.04
C THR A 61 -5.91 -13.07 -3.67
N LEU A 62 -5.95 -12.77 -4.97
CA LEU A 62 -4.89 -12.06 -5.67
C LEU A 62 -4.66 -10.67 -5.08
N LEU A 63 -5.74 -9.89 -4.93
CA LEU A 63 -5.68 -8.55 -4.35
C LEU A 63 -5.16 -8.55 -2.91
N GLN A 64 -5.63 -9.49 -2.08
CA GLN A 64 -5.15 -9.64 -0.71
C GLN A 64 -3.65 -9.99 -0.68
N THR A 65 -3.21 -10.88 -1.56
CA THR A 65 -1.79 -11.27 -1.65
C THR A 65 -0.94 -10.08 -2.07
N GLN A 66 -1.36 -9.35 -3.11
CA GLN A 66 -0.67 -8.15 -3.58
C GLN A 66 -0.56 -7.08 -2.49
N HIS A 67 -1.67 -6.70 -1.87
CA HIS A 67 -1.65 -5.67 -0.83
C HIS A 67 -0.87 -6.09 0.42
N SER A 68 -0.92 -7.37 0.80
CA SER A 68 -0.11 -7.87 1.92
C SER A 68 1.39 -7.81 1.61
N ALA A 69 1.79 -8.10 0.38
CA ALA A 69 3.18 -7.98 -0.08
C ALA A 69 3.61 -6.50 -0.11
N GLU A 70 2.80 -5.62 -0.70
CA GLU A 70 3.06 -4.17 -0.75
C GLU A 70 3.23 -3.58 0.65
N LEU A 71 2.35 -3.95 1.59
CA LEU A 71 2.42 -3.50 2.98
C LEU A 71 3.69 -4.01 3.68
N LEU A 72 4.08 -5.25 3.44
CA LEU A 72 5.29 -5.83 4.01
C LEU A 72 6.56 -5.16 3.46
N MET A 73 6.58 -4.87 2.15
CA MET A 73 7.67 -4.13 1.52
C MET A 73 7.76 -2.71 2.10
N PHE A 74 6.64 -1.99 2.19
CA PHE A 74 6.60 -0.65 2.76
C PHE A 74 7.06 -0.64 4.22
N LYS A 75 6.57 -1.58 5.04
CA LYS A 75 7.00 -1.72 6.44
C LYS A 75 8.49 -2.00 6.57
N THR A 76 9.03 -2.84 5.68
CA THR A 76 10.46 -3.16 5.66
C THR A 76 11.27 -1.93 5.29
N LYS A 77 10.82 -1.18 4.27
CA LYS A 77 11.44 0.08 3.87
C LYS A 77 11.45 1.09 5.02
N CYS A 78 10.32 1.36 5.67
CA CYS A 78 10.29 2.29 6.80
C CYS A 78 11.19 1.86 7.96
N LYS A 79 11.29 0.55 8.25
CA LYS A 79 12.22 0.06 9.28
C LYS A 79 13.67 0.32 8.92
N GLN A 80 14.03 0.10 7.66
CA GLN A 80 15.37 0.36 7.15
C GLN A 80 15.67 1.85 7.17
N ASP A 81 14.75 2.69 6.69
CA ASP A 81 14.87 4.14 6.70
C ASP A 81 15.11 4.67 8.13
N VAL A 82 14.34 4.19 9.13
CA VAL A 82 14.55 4.57 10.55
C VAL A 82 15.91 4.11 11.06
N LYS A 83 16.38 2.92 10.66
CA LYS A 83 17.69 2.42 11.05
C LYS A 83 18.80 3.29 10.48
N ASP A 84 18.70 3.63 9.20
CA ASP A 84 19.69 4.45 8.51
C ASP A 84 19.75 5.85 9.12
N TYR A 85 18.60 6.47 9.39
CA TYR A 85 18.53 7.76 10.07
C TYR A 85 19.19 7.75 11.46
N LYS A 86 18.97 6.70 12.25
CA LYS A 86 19.65 6.54 13.55
C LYS A 86 21.17 6.42 13.39
N GLN A 87 21.62 5.63 12.41
CA GLN A 87 23.04 5.46 12.14
C GLN A 87 23.70 6.78 11.68
N TYR A 88 22.98 7.62 10.94
CA TYR A 88 23.44 8.97 10.61
C TYR A 88 23.57 9.85 11.85
N LEU A 89 22.58 9.85 12.75
CA LEU A 89 22.67 10.60 14.01
C LEU A 89 23.87 10.15 14.86
N GLU A 90 24.08 8.85 15.00
CA GLU A 90 25.25 8.30 15.71
C GLU A 90 26.57 8.75 15.06
N SER A 91 26.62 8.79 13.72
CA SER A 91 27.80 9.28 12.99
C SER A 91 28.03 10.78 13.20
N LEU A 92 26.97 11.59 13.34
CA LEU A 92 27.05 13.01 13.66
C LEU A 92 27.53 13.27 15.09
N ASP A 93 27.13 12.41 16.03
CA ASP A 93 27.62 12.45 17.40
C ASP A 93 29.11 12.07 17.46
N GLN A 94 29.52 11.00 16.76
CA GLN A 94 30.93 10.63 16.61
C GLN A 94 31.77 11.73 15.96
N LEU A 95 31.21 12.45 14.97
CA LEU A 95 31.89 13.58 14.37
C LEU A 95 32.10 14.70 15.39
N LYS A 96 31.10 15.02 16.21
CA LYS A 96 31.24 16.02 17.28
C LYS A 96 32.36 15.63 18.26
N ASP A 97 32.38 14.38 18.70
CA ASP A 97 33.43 13.85 19.59
C ASP A 97 34.81 13.92 18.91
N SER A 98 34.88 13.58 17.62
CA SER A 98 36.11 13.67 16.82
C SER A 98 36.62 15.11 16.72
N ILE A 99 35.74 16.10 16.50
CA ILE A 99 36.11 17.53 16.48
C ILE A 99 36.61 17.97 17.86
N GLN A 100 35.88 17.62 18.93
CA GLN A 100 36.27 17.99 20.30
C GLN A 100 37.63 17.39 20.68
N SER A 101 37.90 16.14 20.27
CA SER A 101 39.19 15.48 20.50
C SER A 101 40.32 16.06 19.64
N SER A 102 40.01 16.42 18.39
CA SER A 102 40.99 16.94 17.44
C SER A 102 41.42 18.36 17.79
N TYR A 103 40.53 19.19 18.34
CA TYR A 103 40.82 20.57 18.67
C TYR A 103 40.63 20.86 20.17
N THR A 104 41.68 20.64 20.97
CA THR A 104 41.66 20.90 22.42
C THR A 104 41.43 22.38 22.81
N HIS A 105 41.62 23.30 21.87
CA HIS A 105 41.44 24.74 22.07
C HIS A 105 40.24 25.33 21.31
N LEU A 106 39.46 24.50 20.60
CA LEU A 106 38.28 24.99 19.91
C LEU A 106 37.20 25.38 20.94
N PRO A 107 36.62 26.58 20.86
CA PRO A 107 35.50 26.93 21.72
C PRO A 107 34.37 25.93 21.54
N GLU A 108 33.83 25.43 22.65
CA GLU A 108 32.77 24.43 22.68
C GLU A 108 31.54 24.86 21.84
N ALA A 109 31.25 26.17 21.83
CA ALA A 109 30.21 26.77 21.00
C ALA A 109 30.38 26.51 19.50
N VAL A 110 31.62 26.46 18.98
CA VAL A 110 31.89 26.19 17.56
C VAL A 110 31.63 24.72 17.23
N ALA A 111 32.08 23.78 18.07
CA ALA A 111 31.77 22.37 17.90
C ALA A 111 30.26 22.10 17.92
N PHE A 112 29.52 22.75 18.83
CA PHE A 112 28.06 22.67 18.87
C PHE A 112 27.40 23.27 17.64
N THR A 113 27.92 24.38 17.11
CA THR A 113 27.38 25.03 15.90
C THR A 113 27.54 24.12 14.67
N ILE A 114 28.71 23.50 14.53
CA ILE A 114 28.98 22.52 13.45
C ILE A 114 28.04 21.32 13.57
N HIS A 115 27.93 20.74 14.77
CA HIS A 115 27.04 19.61 15.01
C HIS A 115 25.56 19.97 14.78
N HIS A 116 25.11 21.14 15.25
CA HIS A 116 23.74 21.61 15.07
C HIS A 116 23.41 21.82 13.59
N HIS A 117 24.33 22.40 12.81
CA HIS A 117 24.16 22.57 11.37
C HIS A 117 24.09 21.22 10.64
N ALA A 118 24.94 20.25 11.02
CA ALA A 118 24.88 18.89 10.48
C ALA A 118 23.51 18.24 10.72
N LYS A 119 22.99 18.38 11.95
CA LYS A 119 21.68 17.87 12.34
C LYS A 119 20.55 18.58 11.60
N TYR A 120 20.65 19.90 11.41
CA TYR A 120 19.70 20.69 10.64
C TYR A 120 19.62 20.19 9.18
N LEU A 121 20.77 20.04 8.51
CA LEU A 121 20.83 19.54 7.13
C LEU A 121 20.27 18.10 7.01
N LEU A 122 20.56 17.24 7.99
CA LEU A 122 20.02 15.88 8.03
C LEU A 122 18.48 15.90 8.17
N ASN A 123 17.95 16.76 9.04
CA ASN A 123 16.51 16.89 9.23
C ASN A 123 15.83 17.44 7.98
N GLU A 124 16.37 18.49 7.36
CA GLU A 124 15.82 19.03 6.10
C GLU A 124 15.80 17.96 4.99
N MET A 125 16.88 17.21 4.83
CA MET A 125 16.95 16.09 3.88
C MET A 125 15.88 15.03 4.16
N TRP A 126 15.60 14.76 5.43
CA TRP A 126 14.66 13.72 5.84
C TRP A 126 13.19 14.15 5.73
N GLU A 127 12.88 15.41 6.03
CA GLU A 127 11.53 15.99 5.97
C GLU A 127 11.10 16.32 4.54
N THR A 128 12.05 16.48 3.62
CA THR A 128 11.77 16.78 2.21
C THR A 128 11.10 15.58 1.51
N THR A 129 9.90 15.81 0.95
CA THR A 129 9.12 14.79 0.23
C THR A 129 9.48 14.68 -1.24
N GLU A 130 10.01 15.75 -1.85
CA GLU A 130 10.39 15.79 -3.26
C GLU A 130 11.76 15.13 -3.47
N PHE A 131 11.85 14.18 -4.41
CA PHE A 131 13.05 13.39 -4.61
C PHE A 131 14.26 14.23 -5.06
N GLU A 132 14.07 15.17 -5.98
CA GLU A 132 15.15 16.01 -6.50
C GLU A 132 15.74 16.92 -5.42
N GLU A 133 14.88 17.53 -4.62
CA GLU A 133 15.32 18.39 -3.51
C GLU A 133 15.97 17.56 -2.39
N LYS A 134 15.43 16.37 -2.10
CA LYS A 134 16.05 15.43 -1.15
C LYS A 134 17.47 15.04 -1.57
N MET A 135 17.67 14.73 -2.86
CA MET A 135 18.99 14.42 -3.42
C MET A 135 19.96 15.62 -3.32
N ARG A 136 19.46 16.83 -3.58
CA ARG A 136 20.25 18.05 -3.43
C ARG A 136 20.70 18.26 -1.98
N ARG A 137 19.80 18.07 -1.01
CA ARG A 137 20.09 18.18 0.44
C ARG A 137 21.06 17.09 0.90
N GLU A 138 20.93 15.87 0.38
CA GLU A 138 21.88 14.79 0.64
C GLU A 138 23.30 15.15 0.18
N ILE A 139 23.44 15.68 -1.04
CA ILE A 139 24.73 16.15 -1.55
C ILE A 139 25.28 17.31 -0.70
N GLN A 140 24.43 18.21 -0.23
CA GLN A 140 24.84 19.31 0.66
C GLN A 140 25.36 18.79 2.00
N LEU A 141 24.66 17.83 2.61
CA LEU A 141 25.10 17.17 3.84
C LEU A 141 26.44 16.45 3.67
N ILE A 142 26.62 15.68 2.59
CA ILE A 142 27.87 14.97 2.31
C ILE A 142 29.04 15.95 2.14
N ARG A 143 28.82 17.05 1.41
CA ARG A 143 29.83 18.11 1.23
C ARG A 143 30.20 18.77 2.55
N PHE A 144 29.21 19.05 3.40
CA PHE A 144 29.46 19.60 4.72
C PHE A 144 30.31 18.64 5.56
N MET A 145 29.89 17.38 5.70
CA MET A 145 30.60 16.35 6.47
C MET A 145 32.04 16.13 5.98
N SER A 146 32.23 16.12 4.66
CA SER A 146 33.57 15.99 4.05
C SER A 146 34.45 17.20 4.36
N THR A 147 33.88 18.40 4.37
CA THR A 147 34.60 19.64 4.69
C THR A 147 35.04 19.65 6.16
N VAL A 148 34.15 19.25 7.07
CA VAL A 148 34.46 19.13 8.50
C VAL A 148 35.58 18.11 8.73
N HIS A 149 35.49 16.94 8.09
CA HIS A 149 36.52 15.90 8.21
C HIS A 149 37.87 16.37 7.66
N GLU A 150 37.87 17.08 6.53
CA GLU A 150 39.10 17.61 5.93
C GLU A 150 39.75 18.69 6.82
N ASP A 151 38.96 19.61 7.39
CA ASP A 151 39.47 20.62 8.32
C ASP A 151 40.07 19.94 9.56
N ALA A 152 39.38 18.96 10.15
CA ALA A 152 39.87 18.21 11.31
C ALA A 152 41.16 17.44 11.01
N ARG A 153 41.24 16.80 9.84
CA ARG A 153 42.45 16.10 9.37
C ARG A 153 43.64 17.05 9.21
N LEU A 154 43.44 18.20 8.58
CA LEU A 154 44.50 19.20 8.36
C LEU A 154 45.05 19.77 9.69
N TYR A 155 44.21 19.85 10.71
CA TYR A 155 44.64 20.23 12.06
C TYR A 155 45.53 19.16 12.71
N LEU A 156 45.10 17.89 12.65
CA LEU A 156 45.86 16.76 13.19
C LEU A 156 47.20 16.53 12.49
N GLU A 157 47.28 16.76 11.18
CA GLU A 157 48.52 16.71 10.40
C GLU A 157 49.50 17.86 10.71
N GLY A 158 49.17 18.74 11.67
CA GLY A 158 50.07 19.75 12.20
C GLY A 158 50.33 20.93 11.27
N LYS A 159 49.62 21.04 10.15
CA LYS A 159 49.74 22.16 9.21
C LYS A 159 49.15 23.47 9.74
N ASN A 160 48.26 23.42 10.75
CA ASN A 160 47.48 24.57 11.21
C ASN A 160 47.08 24.48 12.70
N LYS A 161 48.03 24.37 13.62
CA LYS A 161 47.74 24.20 15.08
C LYS A 161 46.96 25.35 15.74
N GLU A 162 46.86 26.52 15.09
CA GLU A 162 46.18 27.72 15.63
C GLU A 162 44.94 28.16 14.83
N VAL A 163 44.58 27.46 13.75
CA VAL A 163 43.56 27.95 12.82
C VAL A 163 42.22 27.26 13.06
N LEU A 164 41.17 28.07 13.26
CA LEU A 164 39.78 27.63 13.32
C LEU A 164 39.38 26.87 12.03
N PRO A 165 38.35 26.00 12.05
CA PRO A 165 37.86 25.30 10.86
C PRO A 165 37.14 26.27 9.92
N GLU A 166 37.90 27.13 9.24
CA GLU A 166 37.38 28.23 8.44
C GLU A 166 36.53 27.77 7.25
N ARG A 167 36.87 26.63 6.62
CA ARG A 167 36.11 26.14 5.47
C ARG A 167 34.75 25.64 5.91
N THR A 168 34.71 24.94 7.04
CA THR A 168 33.48 24.52 7.69
C THR A 168 32.61 25.71 8.09
N LEU A 169 33.18 26.73 8.74
CA LEU A 169 32.43 27.93 9.14
C LEU A 169 31.92 28.72 7.94
N LYS A 170 32.73 28.89 6.89
CA LYS A 170 32.31 29.52 5.62
C LYS A 170 31.22 28.73 4.91
N PHE A 171 31.16 27.40 5.09
CA PHE A 171 30.08 26.58 4.54
C PHE A 171 28.76 26.87 5.27
N ILE A 172 28.78 26.98 6.60
CA ILE A 172 27.61 27.31 7.42
C ILE A 172 27.06 28.69 7.06
N GLU A 173 27.92 29.69 6.84
CA GLU A 173 27.51 31.05 6.48
C GLU A 173 26.93 31.18 5.06
N LYS A 174 27.26 30.27 4.16
CA LYS A 174 26.83 30.29 2.75
C LYS A 174 25.63 29.39 2.46
N SER A 175 25.27 28.52 3.40
CA SER A 175 24.17 27.56 3.30
C SER A 175 22.86 28.19 3.73
#